data_AF-A0A9E1BIS0-F1
#
_entry.id   AF-A0A9E1BIS0-F1
#
_cell.length_a   1.000
_cell.length_b   1.000
_cell.length_c   1.000
_cell.angle_alpha   90.00
_cell.angle_beta   90.00
_cell.angle_gamma   90.00
#
_symmetry.space_group_name_H-M   'P 1'
#
loop_
_entity.id
_entity.type
_entity.pdbx_description
1 polymer ?
#
loop_
_entity_poly.entity_id
_entity_poly.type
_entity_poly.pdbx_seq_one_letter_code
_entity_poly.pdbx_strand_id
1 'polypeptide(L)'
;MTKQMKSEEFIAKLKAAATQYNTLYVMGCFGAPLMGDNVTRYTRNHSYNERPERTAMIRSAAEKGYFGFDCICLIKGILWGWHGAVDKEYGGAVYASNGVPDVTPEGMLALCETVTEDFTDILPGEFLWMQGHCGIYVGDGLAVECTPKWENKVQITALKNLGVKKDYHSRNWTKHGKLPYIDYTQSVVSAPAGTEIKSGDLVKIAPDAVYYEGEAIPAWVKNQNWYVASRKGDRVVINQNERKTSAIRSPVNAKYLTIVEGSASPEIWEPTVGDIVLYHGTVHYSSADEKTGIPCKGGPAKITQIYRPEESRHPYHLIRLSGSAATVYGWVDADTFIKS
;
A
#
# COMPACT_ATOMS: atom_id res chain seq x y z
N MET A 1 12.68 17.34 17.33
CA MET A 1 11.21 17.25 17.52
C MET A 1 10.85 15.78 17.75
N THR A 2 9.80 15.49 18.53
CA THR A 2 9.33 14.11 18.74
C THR A 2 8.72 13.57 17.43
N LYS A 3 9.17 12.40 16.98
CA LYS A 3 8.57 11.70 15.84
C LYS A 3 7.18 11.18 16.24
N GLN A 4 6.18 11.44 15.41
CA GLN A 4 4.77 11.15 15.67
C GLN A 4 4.34 9.79 15.11
N MET A 5 4.90 9.39 13.97
CA MET A 5 4.64 8.09 13.35
C MET A 5 5.77 7.71 12.39
N LYS A 6 5.83 6.42 12.05
CA LYS A 6 6.74 5.91 11.03
C LYS A 6 6.24 6.26 9.63
N SER A 7 7.17 6.37 8.68
CA SER A 7 6.86 6.68 7.30
C SER A 7 5.85 5.69 6.69
N GLU A 8 5.96 4.40 7.00
CA GLU A 8 5.07 3.36 6.48
C GLU A 8 3.62 3.54 6.98
N GLU A 9 3.45 3.86 8.26
CA GLU A 9 2.13 4.15 8.84
C GLU A 9 1.51 5.39 8.19
N PHE A 10 2.32 6.44 8.02
CA PHE A 10 1.87 7.69 7.40
C PHE A 10 1.38 7.46 5.96
N ILE A 11 2.16 6.72 5.16
CA ILE A 11 1.82 6.36 3.79
C ILE A 11 0.54 5.50 3.74
N ALA A 12 0.39 4.53 4.65
CA ALA A 12 -0.80 3.69 4.71
C ALA A 12 -2.06 4.53 4.95
N LYS A 13 -2.02 5.50 5.87
CA LYS A 13 -3.13 6.41 6.14
C LYS A 13 -3.46 7.31 4.94
N LEU A 14 -2.45 7.82 4.26
CA LEU A 14 -2.63 8.62 3.03
C LEU A 14 -3.28 7.82 1.90
N LYS A 15 -2.82 6.58 1.68
CA LYS A 15 -3.41 5.68 0.68
C LYS A 15 -4.85 5.33 1.04
N ALA A 16 -5.13 5.05 2.31
CA ALA A 16 -6.49 4.80 2.78
C ALA A 16 -7.41 6.00 2.51
N ALA A 17 -6.97 7.23 2.86
CA ALA A 17 -7.72 8.45 2.55
C ALA A 17 -8.04 8.61 1.05
N ALA A 18 -7.16 8.13 0.16
CA ALA A 18 -7.37 8.19 -1.29
C ALA A 18 -8.30 7.08 -1.84
N THR A 19 -8.34 5.90 -1.22
CA THR A 19 -8.96 4.70 -1.81
C THR A 19 -10.11 4.09 -1.02
N GLN A 20 -10.19 4.35 0.28
CA GLN A 20 -11.16 3.72 1.19
C GLN A 20 -12.21 4.70 1.71
N TYR A 21 -11.98 6.01 1.57
CA TYR A 21 -12.91 7.03 2.05
C TYR A 21 -13.43 7.89 0.91
N ASN A 22 -14.70 8.29 1.02
CA ASN A 22 -15.26 9.34 0.19
C ASN A 22 -14.63 10.67 0.63
N THR A 23 -13.78 11.25 -0.21
CA THR A 23 -13.15 12.54 0.08
C THR A 23 -13.52 13.58 -0.97
N LEU A 24 -13.52 14.85 -0.58
CA LEU A 24 -13.78 15.99 -1.45
C LEU A 24 -12.78 17.09 -1.17
N TYR A 25 -12.29 17.77 -2.21
CA TYR A 25 -11.48 18.95 -2.02
C TYR A 25 -12.32 20.10 -1.43
N VAL A 26 -11.99 20.55 -0.23
CA VAL A 26 -12.66 21.62 0.51
C VAL A 26 -11.59 22.49 1.14
N MET A 27 -11.45 23.72 0.65
CA MET A 27 -10.40 24.64 1.09
C MET A 27 -10.51 24.90 2.61
N GLY A 28 -9.41 24.73 3.34
CA GLY A 28 -9.34 24.92 4.79
C GLY A 28 -9.97 23.81 5.64
N CYS A 29 -10.40 22.69 5.05
CA CYS A 29 -10.93 21.55 5.80
C CYS A 29 -9.83 20.52 6.05
N PHE A 30 -9.71 20.01 7.28
CA PHE A 30 -8.72 19.01 7.68
C PHE A 30 -9.34 17.67 8.09
N GLY A 31 -10.34 17.22 7.33
CA GLY A 31 -10.93 15.90 7.50
C GLY A 31 -12.26 15.89 8.23
N ALA A 32 -12.98 17.02 8.27
CA ALA A 32 -14.33 17.05 8.83
C ALA A 32 -15.32 16.24 7.96
N PRO A 33 -16.22 15.46 8.58
CA PRO A 33 -17.34 14.88 7.86
C PRO A 33 -18.23 16.01 7.35
N LEU A 34 -18.62 15.95 6.08
CA LEU A 34 -19.51 16.90 5.44
C LEU A 34 -20.95 16.59 5.87
N MET A 35 -21.26 16.95 7.11
CA MET A 35 -22.55 16.70 7.77
C MET A 35 -22.94 17.90 8.63
N GLY A 36 -24.24 18.18 8.76
CA GLY A 36 -24.79 19.23 9.61
C GLY A 36 -24.06 20.58 9.48
N ASP A 37 -23.64 21.13 10.62
CA ASP A 37 -22.99 22.44 10.71
C ASP A 37 -21.66 22.53 9.95
N ASN A 38 -20.97 21.40 9.72
CA ASN A 38 -19.74 21.41 8.92
C ASN A 38 -20.01 21.84 7.47
N VAL A 39 -21.15 21.47 6.89
CA VAL A 39 -21.52 21.89 5.53
C VAL A 39 -21.69 23.41 5.48
N THR A 40 -22.42 23.99 6.43
CA THR A 40 -22.59 25.44 6.52
C THR A 40 -21.25 26.14 6.73
N ARG A 41 -20.42 25.65 7.65
CA ARG A 41 -19.08 26.20 7.92
C ARG A 41 -18.25 26.22 6.65
N TYR A 42 -18.11 25.09 5.97
CA TYR A 42 -17.19 24.98 4.83
C TYR A 42 -17.71 25.59 3.53
N THR A 43 -18.97 26.01 3.47
CA THR A 43 -19.47 26.86 2.36
C THR A 43 -19.21 28.35 2.57
N ARG A 44 -18.68 28.76 3.74
CA ARG A 44 -18.47 30.17 4.13
C ARG A 44 -17.10 30.46 4.73
N ASN A 45 -16.26 29.44 4.94
CA ASN A 45 -14.97 29.59 5.60
C ASN A 45 -13.90 30.22 4.71
N HIS A 46 -14.08 30.16 3.39
CA HIS A 46 -13.09 30.60 2.42
C HIS A 46 -13.76 31.00 1.10
N SER A 47 -13.30 32.09 0.49
CA SER A 47 -13.85 32.64 -0.76
C SER A 47 -13.88 31.61 -1.90
N TYR A 48 -12.87 30.74 -1.97
CA TYR A 48 -12.86 29.59 -2.90
C TYR A 48 -14.11 28.70 -2.75
N ASN A 49 -14.51 28.37 -1.52
CA ASN A 49 -15.66 27.50 -1.27
C ASN A 49 -17.01 28.22 -1.44
N GLU A 50 -17.05 29.54 -1.21
CA GLU A 50 -18.23 30.39 -1.39
C GLU A 50 -18.68 30.50 -2.85
N ARG A 51 -17.80 30.18 -3.81
CA ARG A 51 -18.16 30.14 -5.24
C ARG A 51 -19.36 29.21 -5.44
N PRO A 52 -20.40 29.62 -6.21
CA PRO A 52 -21.65 28.87 -6.32
C PRO A 52 -21.48 27.38 -6.67
N GLU A 53 -20.58 27.07 -7.60
CA GLU A 53 -20.28 25.70 -8.03
C GLU A 53 -19.60 24.87 -6.93
N ARG A 54 -18.76 25.50 -6.09
CA ARG A 54 -18.11 24.82 -4.96
C ARG A 54 -19.10 24.60 -3.84
N THR A 55 -19.91 25.61 -3.52
CA THR A 55 -20.96 25.50 -2.52
C THR A 55 -21.97 24.41 -2.90
N ALA A 56 -22.41 24.36 -4.17
CA ALA A 56 -23.32 23.32 -4.65
C ALA A 56 -22.71 21.92 -4.51
N MET A 57 -21.41 21.77 -4.78
CA MET A 57 -20.70 20.51 -4.67
C MET A 57 -20.48 20.06 -3.22
N ILE A 58 -20.14 20.97 -2.31
CA ILE A 58 -20.02 20.66 -0.87
C ILE A 58 -21.38 20.23 -0.33
N ARG A 59 -22.46 20.91 -0.74
CA ARG A 59 -23.84 20.53 -0.37
C ARG A 59 -24.27 19.21 -0.99
N SER A 60 -23.81 18.85 -2.19
CA SER A 60 -24.17 17.57 -2.81
C SER A 60 -23.49 16.37 -2.15
N ALA A 61 -22.35 16.58 -1.48
CA ALA A 61 -21.64 15.58 -0.68
C ALA A 61 -22.19 15.45 0.76
N ALA A 62 -23.07 16.36 1.18
CA ALA A 62 -23.63 16.39 2.53
C ALA A 62 -24.33 15.08 2.90
N GLU A 63 -24.13 14.61 4.13
CA GLU A 63 -24.79 13.43 4.71
C GLU A 63 -24.53 12.10 3.96
N LYS A 64 -23.45 12.03 3.16
CA LYS A 64 -23.08 10.85 2.36
C LYS A 64 -21.75 10.21 2.78
N GLY A 65 -21.31 10.50 4.02
CA GLY A 65 -20.06 10.00 4.56
C GLY A 65 -18.81 10.56 3.87
N TYR A 66 -18.89 11.76 3.28
CA TYR A 66 -17.73 12.44 2.70
C TYR A 66 -16.91 13.16 3.77
N PHE A 67 -15.59 13.16 3.62
CA PHE A 67 -14.66 13.99 4.38
C PHE A 67 -14.07 15.10 3.50
N GLY A 68 -14.01 16.33 4.03
CA GLY A 68 -13.41 17.46 3.35
C GLY A 68 -11.91 17.56 3.62
N PHE A 69 -11.11 17.82 2.59
CA PHE A 69 -9.68 18.10 2.72
C PHE A 69 -9.22 19.17 1.75
N ASP A 70 -8.19 19.96 2.11
CA ASP A 70 -7.30 20.57 1.11
C ASP A 70 -5.92 19.90 1.13
N CYS A 71 -4.99 20.37 0.29
CA CYS A 71 -3.68 19.74 0.12
C CYS A 71 -2.89 19.64 1.44
N ILE A 72 -2.71 20.74 2.17
CA ILE A 72 -1.92 20.76 3.39
C ILE A 72 -2.71 20.25 4.58
N CYS A 73 -4.03 20.46 4.58
CA CYS A 73 -4.93 20.00 5.63
C CYS A 73 -5.11 18.48 5.62
N LEU A 74 -4.92 17.80 4.48
CA LEU A 74 -4.79 16.33 4.45
C LEU A 74 -3.59 15.87 5.29
N ILE A 75 -2.42 16.47 5.04
CA ILE A 75 -1.16 16.11 5.70
C ILE A 75 -1.23 16.43 7.18
N LYS A 76 -1.66 17.64 7.54
CA LYS A 76 -1.87 18.06 8.93
C LYS A 76 -2.92 17.20 9.62
N GLY A 77 -4.06 16.94 8.97
CA GLY A 77 -5.14 16.11 9.53
C GLY A 77 -4.65 14.72 9.95
N ILE A 78 -3.91 14.03 9.08
CA ILE A 78 -3.33 12.71 9.40
C ILE A 78 -2.33 12.83 10.57
N LEU A 79 -1.43 13.82 10.52
CA LEU A 79 -0.48 14.06 11.61
C LEU A 79 -1.14 14.46 12.93
N TRP A 80 -2.33 15.04 12.88
CA TRP A 80 -3.20 15.41 14.00
C TRP A 80 -4.11 14.27 14.47
N GLY A 81 -3.95 13.05 13.93
CA GLY A 81 -4.66 11.86 14.39
C GLY A 81 -5.93 11.49 13.61
N TRP A 82 -6.15 12.08 12.43
CA TRP A 82 -7.26 11.70 11.56
C TRP A 82 -7.24 10.19 11.24
N HIS A 83 -8.41 9.55 11.35
CA HIS A 83 -8.60 8.13 11.04
C HIS A 83 -9.97 7.82 10.42
N GLY A 84 -10.66 8.84 9.89
CA GLY A 84 -11.89 8.69 9.12
C GLY A 84 -13.11 8.26 9.93
N ALA A 85 -13.18 8.65 11.21
CA ALA A 85 -14.34 8.40 12.05
C ALA A 85 -15.45 9.43 11.77
N VAL A 86 -16.51 9.01 11.07
CA VAL A 86 -17.63 9.88 10.67
C VAL A 86 -18.40 10.49 11.86
N ASP A 87 -18.34 9.85 13.02
CA ASP A 87 -18.98 10.25 14.27
C ASP A 87 -18.11 11.17 15.15
N LYS A 88 -16.89 11.51 14.69
CA LYS A 88 -15.95 12.36 15.41
C LYS A 88 -15.75 13.69 14.71
N GLU A 89 -15.50 14.73 15.51
CA GLU A 89 -15.07 16.02 14.99
C GLU A 89 -13.79 15.83 14.16
N TYR A 90 -13.74 16.48 13.00
CA TYR A 90 -12.61 16.36 12.05
C TYR A 90 -12.19 14.93 11.75
N GLY A 91 -13.10 13.96 11.71
CA GLY A 91 -12.75 12.57 11.39
C GLY A 91 -11.80 11.91 12.41
N GLY A 92 -11.73 12.47 13.62
CA GLY A 92 -10.84 12.04 14.70
C GLY A 92 -9.57 12.88 14.86
N ALA A 93 -9.31 13.85 13.97
CA ALA A 93 -8.16 14.75 14.11
C ALA A 93 -8.37 15.77 15.24
N VAL A 94 -7.30 16.07 15.98
CA VAL A 94 -7.29 17.13 17.00
C VAL A 94 -6.45 18.30 16.51
N TYR A 95 -7.08 19.47 16.35
CA TYR A 95 -6.43 20.67 15.82
C TYR A 95 -5.11 21.00 16.53
N ALA A 96 -4.06 21.26 15.76
CA ALA A 96 -2.72 21.63 16.24
C ALA A 96 -2.13 20.67 17.30
N SER A 97 -2.50 19.39 17.26
CA SER A 97 -1.97 18.34 18.15
C SER A 97 -0.63 17.77 17.65
N ASN A 98 -0.04 16.86 18.44
CA ASN A 98 1.16 16.10 18.06
C ASN A 98 2.38 16.99 17.73
N GLY A 99 2.40 18.22 18.26
CA GLY A 99 3.45 19.20 18.01
C GLY A 99 3.52 19.68 16.55
N VAL A 100 2.49 19.42 15.74
CA VAL A 100 2.43 19.82 14.33
C VAL A 100 1.67 21.14 14.21
N PRO A 101 2.30 22.23 13.74
CA PRO A 101 1.70 23.55 13.69
C PRO A 101 0.72 23.68 12.52
N ASP A 102 -0.20 24.63 12.66
CA ASP A 102 -1.11 25.03 11.57
C ASP A 102 -0.39 25.98 10.61
N VAL A 103 0.11 25.44 9.50
CA VAL A 103 0.90 26.17 8.51
C VAL A 103 0.37 25.96 7.08
N THR A 104 0.80 26.84 6.18
CA THR A 104 0.57 26.72 4.73
C THR A 104 1.51 25.67 4.11
N PRO A 105 1.35 25.29 2.83
CA PRO A 105 2.33 24.44 2.14
C PRO A 105 3.77 24.98 2.23
N GLU A 106 3.95 26.30 2.06
CA GLU A 106 5.26 26.97 2.18
C GLU A 106 5.80 26.90 3.61
N GLY A 107 4.93 27.13 4.60
CA GLY A 107 5.31 27.01 6.01
C GLY A 107 5.72 25.58 6.36
N MET A 108 5.02 24.57 5.84
CA MET A 108 5.41 23.17 6.04
C MET A 108 6.73 22.83 5.35
N LEU A 109 6.96 23.33 4.13
CA LEU A 109 8.25 23.17 3.45
C LEU A 109 9.40 23.78 4.27
N ALA A 110 9.20 24.95 4.87
CA ALA A 110 10.21 25.61 5.70
C ALA A 110 10.56 24.82 6.98
N LEU A 111 9.68 23.92 7.42
CA LEU A 111 9.92 23.02 8.54
C LEU A 111 10.56 21.68 8.11
N CYS A 112 10.56 21.37 6.82
CA CYS A 112 11.13 20.13 6.32
C CYS A 112 12.66 20.12 6.46
N GLU A 113 13.19 18.94 6.78
CA GLU A 113 14.61 18.65 6.79
C GLU A 113 15.05 18.22 5.38
N THR A 114 16.35 18.39 5.07
CA THR A 114 16.97 17.92 3.82
C THR A 114 16.23 18.32 2.54
N VAL A 115 15.70 19.56 2.49
CA VAL A 115 14.95 20.05 1.33
C VAL A 115 15.85 20.17 0.10
N THR A 116 15.42 19.56 -1.01
CA THR A 116 16.17 19.56 -2.28
C THR A 116 15.23 19.59 -3.49
N GLU A 117 15.80 19.93 -4.64
CA GLU A 117 15.15 19.84 -5.97
C GLU A 117 15.53 18.53 -6.71
N ASP A 118 16.47 17.75 -6.14
CA ASP A 118 16.93 16.47 -6.69
C ASP A 118 16.13 15.28 -6.14
N PHE A 119 15.27 14.72 -6.98
CA PHE A 119 14.37 13.62 -6.64
C PHE A 119 15.01 12.22 -6.71
N THR A 120 16.29 12.10 -7.07
CA THR A 120 16.93 10.78 -7.32
C THR A 120 16.92 9.84 -6.10
N ASP A 121 17.03 10.41 -4.89
CA ASP A 121 17.07 9.69 -3.62
C ASP A 121 15.86 9.97 -2.70
N ILE A 122 14.74 10.43 -3.28
CA ILE A 122 13.51 10.70 -2.51
C ILE A 122 13.02 9.45 -1.77
N LEU A 123 12.77 9.60 -0.46
CA LEU A 123 12.25 8.52 0.37
C LEU A 123 10.73 8.56 0.47
N PRO A 124 10.05 7.39 0.47
CA PRO A 124 8.63 7.34 0.80
C PRO A 124 8.34 8.05 2.12
N GLY A 125 7.24 8.80 2.16
CA GLY A 125 6.80 9.65 3.25
C GLY A 125 7.33 11.09 3.17
N GLU A 126 8.22 11.41 2.23
CA GLU A 126 8.72 12.78 2.08
C GLU A 126 7.66 13.73 1.51
N PHE A 127 7.68 14.96 2.02
CA PHE A 127 6.81 16.04 1.61
C PHE A 127 7.17 16.48 0.20
N LEU A 128 6.18 16.62 -0.66
CA LEU A 128 6.30 17.15 -2.01
C LEU A 128 5.71 18.55 -2.04
N TRP A 129 6.42 19.49 -2.66
CA TRP A 129 5.99 20.88 -2.71
C TRP A 129 6.15 21.50 -4.11
N MET A 130 5.17 22.32 -4.46
CA MET A 130 5.25 23.35 -5.50
C MET A 130 4.49 24.58 -5.00
N GLN A 131 4.68 25.74 -5.62
CA GLN A 131 4.04 26.97 -5.15
C GLN A 131 2.53 26.80 -4.91
N GLY A 132 2.10 27.03 -3.67
CA GLY A 132 0.70 26.94 -3.24
C GLY A 132 0.11 25.53 -3.12
N HIS A 133 0.89 24.46 -3.31
CA HIS A 133 0.37 23.08 -3.31
C HIS A 133 1.36 22.07 -2.74
N CYS A 134 0.85 21.01 -2.13
CA CYS A 134 1.67 19.95 -1.56
C CYS A 134 1.03 18.57 -1.68
N GLY A 135 1.86 17.55 -1.47
CA GLY A 135 1.50 16.15 -1.42
C GLY A 135 2.57 15.37 -0.69
N ILE A 136 2.47 14.05 -0.68
CA ILE A 136 3.46 13.16 -0.06
C ILE A 136 3.88 12.11 -1.08
N TYR A 137 5.18 11.86 -1.20
CA TYR A 137 5.68 10.74 -1.98
C TYR A 137 5.38 9.43 -1.26
N VAL A 138 4.74 8.47 -1.92
CA VAL A 138 4.27 7.21 -1.30
C VAL A 138 4.98 5.96 -1.82
N GLY A 139 6.15 6.14 -2.44
CA GLY A 139 6.92 5.08 -3.07
C GLY A 139 6.51 4.82 -4.52
N ASP A 140 7.33 4.02 -5.20
CA ASP A 140 7.09 3.57 -6.59
C ASP A 140 6.80 4.68 -7.59
N GLY A 141 7.39 5.88 -7.45
CA GLY A 141 7.07 6.99 -8.36
C GLY A 141 5.62 7.48 -8.26
N LEU A 142 4.95 7.25 -7.13
CA LEU A 142 3.59 7.70 -6.84
C LEU A 142 3.56 8.70 -5.69
N ALA A 143 2.57 9.58 -5.71
CA ALA A 143 2.29 10.57 -4.68
C ALA A 143 0.82 10.51 -4.27
N VAL A 144 0.51 10.92 -3.04
CA VAL A 144 -0.85 11.24 -2.60
C VAL A 144 -0.97 12.75 -2.45
N GLU A 145 -2.02 13.33 -3.04
CA GLU A 145 -2.35 14.75 -2.94
C GLU A 145 -3.87 14.95 -2.85
N CYS A 146 -4.31 16.05 -2.22
CA CYS A 146 -5.69 16.51 -2.31
C CYS A 146 -5.76 17.73 -3.21
N THR A 147 -6.47 17.62 -4.35
CA THR A 147 -6.50 18.69 -5.36
C THR A 147 -7.85 18.72 -6.06
N PRO A 148 -8.38 19.92 -6.42
CA PRO A 148 -9.56 20.02 -7.26
C PRO A 148 -9.30 19.56 -8.70
N LYS A 149 -8.04 19.43 -9.07
CA LYS A 149 -7.63 18.94 -10.39
C LYS A 149 -7.99 17.45 -10.52
N TRP A 150 -8.54 17.09 -11.68
CA TRP A 150 -8.95 15.74 -12.05
C TRP A 150 -10.15 15.21 -11.24
N GLU A 151 -9.89 14.51 -10.14
CA GLU A 151 -10.91 13.81 -9.36
C GLU A 151 -11.52 14.65 -8.23
N ASN A 152 -10.96 15.83 -7.98
CA ASN A 152 -11.46 16.79 -6.99
C ASN A 152 -11.57 16.23 -5.55
N LYS A 153 -10.59 15.41 -5.18
CA LYS A 153 -10.54 14.65 -3.93
C LYS A 153 -9.09 14.34 -3.53
N VAL A 154 -8.91 13.59 -2.44
CA VAL A 154 -7.63 12.92 -2.15
C VAL A 154 -7.41 11.81 -3.17
N GLN A 155 -6.28 11.84 -3.87
CA GLN A 155 -6.03 10.95 -5.00
C GLN A 155 -4.56 10.58 -5.11
N ILE A 156 -4.30 9.46 -5.79
CA ILE A 156 -2.95 8.98 -6.10
C ILE A 156 -2.56 9.50 -7.48
N THR A 157 -1.40 10.13 -7.58
CA THR A 157 -0.84 10.67 -8.83
C THR A 157 0.57 10.16 -9.05
N ALA A 158 1.05 10.19 -10.29
CA ALA A 158 2.43 9.90 -10.61
C ALA A 158 3.32 11.09 -10.24
N LEU A 159 4.42 10.79 -9.52
CA LEU A 159 5.54 11.70 -9.34
C LEU A 159 6.30 11.79 -10.67
N LYS A 160 5.89 12.74 -11.51
CA LYS A 160 6.42 12.87 -12.88
C LYS A 160 7.92 13.16 -12.92
N ASN A 161 8.49 13.71 -11.83
CA ASN A 161 9.93 13.87 -11.64
C ASN A 161 10.71 12.55 -11.81
N LEU A 162 10.09 11.40 -11.49
CA LEU A 162 10.67 10.06 -11.64
C LEU A 162 10.17 9.31 -12.88
N GLY A 163 9.45 9.99 -13.76
CA GLY A 163 8.83 9.43 -14.96
C GLY A 163 7.31 9.36 -14.88
N VAL A 164 6.69 9.16 -16.05
CA VAL A 164 5.24 9.01 -16.17
C VAL A 164 4.84 7.58 -15.81
N LYS A 165 3.69 7.43 -15.14
CA LYS A 165 3.06 6.12 -14.93
C LYS A 165 1.76 6.05 -15.69
N LYS A 166 1.61 4.95 -16.45
CA LYS A 166 0.37 4.62 -17.15
C LYS A 166 -0.78 4.57 -16.14
N ASP A 167 -1.95 5.07 -16.54
CA ASP A 167 -3.18 5.09 -15.75
C ASP A 167 -3.20 6.06 -14.55
N TYR A 168 -2.15 6.85 -14.35
CA TYR A 168 -2.10 7.90 -13.32
C TYR A 168 -2.01 9.31 -13.92
N HIS A 169 -2.80 10.22 -13.38
CA HIS A 169 -2.54 11.65 -13.56
C HIS A 169 -1.15 11.98 -13.03
N SER A 170 -0.44 12.85 -13.75
CA SER A 170 0.98 13.11 -13.50
C SER A 170 1.22 14.56 -13.09
N ARG A 171 2.08 14.75 -12.09
CA ARG A 171 2.47 16.08 -11.60
C ARG A 171 3.98 16.18 -11.41
N ASN A 172 4.57 17.28 -11.88
CA ASN A 172 5.92 17.69 -11.49
C ASN A 172 5.84 18.50 -10.20
N TRP A 173 6.73 18.19 -9.28
CA TRP A 173 6.95 18.91 -8.04
C TRP A 173 8.28 19.66 -8.10
N THR A 174 8.37 20.77 -7.37
CA THR A 174 9.54 21.64 -7.38
C THR A 174 10.57 21.18 -6.37
N LYS A 175 10.12 20.85 -5.15
CA LYS A 175 10.99 20.43 -4.04
C LYS A 175 10.39 19.26 -3.29
N HIS A 176 11.24 18.54 -2.58
CA HIS A 176 10.81 17.62 -1.55
C HIS A 176 11.69 17.73 -0.31
N GLY A 177 11.23 17.17 0.81
CA GLY A 177 11.99 17.12 2.05
C GLY A 177 11.33 16.24 3.11
N LYS A 178 12.09 15.94 4.16
CA LYS A 178 11.65 15.09 5.27
C LYS A 178 10.82 15.90 6.26
N LEU A 179 9.61 15.44 6.54
CA LEU A 179 8.80 16.01 7.60
C LEU A 179 9.46 15.75 8.97
N PRO A 180 9.64 16.75 9.83
CA PRO A 180 10.31 16.55 11.11
C PRO A 180 9.51 15.63 12.05
N TYR A 181 8.23 15.42 11.78
CA TYR A 181 7.30 14.58 12.53
C TYR A 181 7.30 13.12 12.11
N ILE A 182 7.90 12.79 10.96
CA ILE A 182 7.92 11.43 10.44
C ILE A 182 9.25 10.78 10.76
N ASP A 183 9.19 9.55 11.26
CA ASP A 183 10.34 8.69 11.40
C ASP A 183 10.61 7.98 10.06
N TYR A 184 11.70 8.39 9.42
CA TYR A 184 12.22 7.81 8.18
C TYR A 184 13.28 6.75 8.43
N THR A 185 13.59 6.45 9.70
CA THR A 185 14.34 5.25 9.98
C THR A 185 13.47 4.11 9.50
N GLN A 186 13.95 3.45 8.43
CA GLN A 186 13.37 2.18 8.05
C GLN A 186 13.47 1.34 9.31
N SER A 187 12.36 0.75 9.70
CA SER A 187 12.40 -0.23 10.76
C SER A 187 13.45 -1.25 10.35
N VAL A 188 14.61 -1.23 10.98
CA VAL A 188 15.38 -2.44 11.23
C VAL A 188 14.53 -3.24 12.20
N VAL A 189 13.39 -3.72 11.71
CA VAL A 189 12.96 -5.04 12.09
C VAL A 189 14.04 -5.91 11.44
N SER A 190 15.12 -6.15 12.19
CA SER A 190 15.69 -7.48 12.15
C SER A 190 14.49 -8.41 12.16
N ALA A 191 14.34 -9.18 11.08
CA ALA A 191 13.22 -10.08 10.90
C ALA A 191 12.88 -10.71 12.26
N PRO A 192 11.59 -10.86 12.62
CA PRO A 192 11.25 -11.63 13.81
C PRO A 192 12.05 -12.93 13.72
N ALA A 193 12.78 -13.25 14.79
CA ALA A 193 13.60 -14.45 14.84
C ALA A 193 12.71 -15.64 14.43
N GLY A 194 12.86 -16.10 13.19
CA GLY A 194 11.98 -17.12 12.61
C GLY A 194 11.79 -17.13 11.10
N THR A 195 11.88 -16.02 10.36
CA THR A 195 11.69 -16.05 8.88
C THR A 195 13.02 -15.92 8.16
N GLU A 196 13.54 -17.06 7.70
CA GLU A 196 14.78 -17.13 6.95
C GLU A 196 14.59 -16.62 5.51
N ILE A 197 15.31 -15.56 5.09
CA ILE A 197 15.41 -15.15 3.68
C ILE A 197 15.76 -16.37 2.82
N LYS A 198 14.95 -16.68 1.80
CA LYS A 198 15.13 -17.84 0.91
C LYS A 198 15.13 -17.41 -0.56
N SER A 199 15.51 -18.33 -1.44
CA SER A 199 15.44 -18.12 -2.88
C SER A 199 14.01 -17.80 -3.31
N GLY A 200 13.85 -16.80 -4.19
CA GLY A 200 12.57 -16.31 -4.66
C GLY A 200 11.99 -15.15 -3.84
N ASP A 201 12.50 -14.89 -2.64
CA ASP A 201 12.04 -13.74 -1.86
C ASP A 201 12.37 -12.42 -2.55
N LEU A 202 11.46 -11.47 -2.46
CA LEU A 202 11.73 -10.10 -2.86
C LEU A 202 12.28 -9.33 -1.66
N VAL A 203 13.51 -8.83 -1.80
CA VAL A 203 14.23 -8.13 -0.73
C VAL A 203 14.56 -6.70 -1.12
N LYS A 204 14.59 -5.84 -0.11
CA LYS A 204 15.08 -4.48 -0.18
C LYS A 204 16.47 -4.41 0.46
N ILE A 205 17.32 -3.56 -0.11
CA ILE A 205 18.70 -3.39 0.34
C ILE A 205 18.77 -2.18 1.29
N ALA A 206 19.46 -2.35 2.41
CA ALA A 206 19.70 -1.29 3.37
C ALA A 206 20.53 -0.13 2.75
N PRO A 207 20.30 1.14 3.11
CA PRO A 207 21.02 2.27 2.52
C PRO A 207 22.54 2.25 2.72
N ASP A 208 23.00 1.65 3.82
CA ASP A 208 24.41 1.48 4.21
C ASP A 208 25.02 0.16 3.71
N ALA A 209 24.27 -0.62 2.92
CA ALA A 209 24.73 -1.90 2.43
C ALA A 209 25.94 -1.77 1.50
N VAL A 210 26.85 -2.72 1.69
CA VAL A 210 27.96 -3.03 0.79
C VAL A 210 27.71 -4.40 0.15
N TYR A 211 28.30 -4.63 -1.02
CA TYR A 211 28.40 -5.99 -1.55
C TYR A 211 29.15 -6.87 -0.56
N TYR A 212 29.01 -8.18 -0.68
CA TYR A 212 29.51 -9.13 0.31
C TYR A 212 31.02 -8.97 0.60
N GLU A 213 31.80 -8.55 -0.40
CA GLU A 213 33.25 -8.32 -0.29
C GLU A 213 33.62 -6.89 0.20
N GLY A 214 32.65 -6.06 0.56
CA GLY A 214 32.86 -4.72 1.15
C GLY A 214 32.75 -3.54 0.18
N GLU A 215 32.64 -3.80 -1.13
CA GLU A 215 32.46 -2.75 -2.14
C GLU A 215 31.12 -2.00 -1.98
N ALA A 216 31.15 -0.68 -2.20
CA ALA A 216 29.95 0.14 -2.10
C ALA A 216 28.89 -0.26 -3.14
N ILE A 217 27.65 -0.47 -2.70
CA ILE A 217 26.54 -0.74 -3.62
C ILE A 217 26.07 0.60 -4.24
N PRO A 218 26.00 0.70 -5.59
CA PRO A 218 25.52 1.91 -6.26
C PRO A 218 24.09 2.30 -5.83
N ALA A 219 23.80 3.60 -5.76
CA ALA A 219 22.48 4.11 -5.37
C ALA A 219 21.34 3.52 -6.23
N TRP A 220 21.55 3.40 -7.55
CA TRP A 220 20.56 2.82 -8.45
C TRP A 220 20.19 1.37 -8.10
N VAL A 221 21.10 0.60 -7.47
CA VAL A 221 20.83 -0.76 -7.00
C VAL A 221 20.05 -0.73 -5.68
N LYS A 222 20.44 0.15 -4.74
CA LYS A 222 19.77 0.30 -3.43
C LYS A 222 18.34 0.83 -3.54
N ASN A 223 18.05 1.64 -4.56
CA ASN A 223 16.74 2.23 -4.80
C ASN A 223 15.75 1.27 -5.49
N GLN A 224 16.05 -0.03 -5.52
CA GLN A 224 15.23 -1.08 -6.14
C GLN A 224 15.08 -2.29 -5.22
N ASN A 225 14.00 -3.05 -5.45
CA ASN A 225 13.80 -4.36 -4.83
C ASN A 225 14.34 -5.45 -5.76
N TRP A 226 14.88 -6.52 -5.16
CA TRP A 226 15.57 -7.58 -5.87
C TRP A 226 15.13 -8.96 -5.42
N TYR A 227 14.98 -9.87 -6.38
CA TYR A 227 14.74 -11.27 -6.09
C TYR A 227 16.01 -11.96 -5.62
N VAL A 228 15.90 -12.73 -4.55
CA VAL A 228 16.94 -13.63 -4.06
C VAL A 228 17.07 -14.80 -5.03
N ALA A 229 18.26 -14.96 -5.61
CA ALA A 229 18.58 -16.09 -6.48
C ALA A 229 19.11 -17.30 -5.70
N SER A 230 19.80 -17.08 -4.59
CA SER A 230 20.26 -18.15 -3.70
C SER A 230 20.73 -17.60 -2.36
N ARG A 231 20.80 -18.50 -1.36
CA ARG A 231 21.37 -18.21 -0.06
C ARG A 231 22.27 -19.36 0.41
N LYS A 232 23.36 -19.02 1.07
CA LYS A 232 24.21 -19.95 1.83
C LYS A 232 24.70 -19.26 3.11
N GLY A 233 24.14 -19.64 4.26
CA GLY A 233 24.45 -18.94 5.52
C GLY A 233 23.99 -17.49 5.48
N ASP A 234 24.89 -16.55 5.73
CA ASP A 234 24.63 -15.11 5.67
C ASP A 234 24.86 -14.50 4.27
N ARG A 235 25.34 -15.29 3.31
CA ARG A 235 25.59 -14.86 1.93
C ARG A 235 24.34 -15.04 1.09
N VAL A 236 23.73 -13.94 0.67
CA VAL A 236 22.54 -13.91 -0.18
C VAL A 236 22.89 -13.34 -1.54
N VAL A 237 22.56 -14.05 -2.62
CA VAL A 237 22.75 -13.56 -4.00
C VAL A 237 21.45 -12.94 -4.47
N ILE A 238 21.46 -11.64 -4.76
CA ILE A 238 20.35 -10.94 -5.41
C ILE A 238 20.57 -10.95 -6.93
N ASN A 239 19.50 -11.09 -7.71
CA ASN A 239 19.61 -11.17 -9.16
C ASN A 239 18.68 -10.21 -9.90
N GLN A 240 17.44 -10.62 -10.18
CA GLN A 240 16.53 -9.86 -11.02
C GLN A 240 15.81 -8.81 -10.17
N ASN A 241 15.70 -7.58 -10.64
CA ASN A 241 14.89 -6.57 -9.94
C ASN A 241 13.40 -6.89 -10.08
N GLU A 242 12.58 -6.31 -9.20
CA GLU A 242 11.12 -6.51 -9.20
C GLU A 242 10.46 -6.23 -10.56
N ARG A 243 10.96 -5.21 -11.28
CA ARG A 243 10.45 -4.78 -12.59
C ARG A 243 10.92 -5.65 -13.75
N LYS A 244 11.79 -6.64 -13.51
CA LYS A 244 12.38 -7.53 -14.52
C LYS A 244 13.18 -6.82 -15.61
N THR A 245 13.69 -5.63 -15.33
CA THR A 245 14.48 -4.81 -16.28
C THR A 245 15.99 -4.94 -16.08
N SER A 246 16.44 -5.51 -14.96
CA SER A 246 17.87 -5.58 -14.61
C SER A 246 18.20 -6.87 -13.85
N ALA A 247 19.41 -7.38 -14.06
CA ALA A 247 19.94 -8.58 -13.43
C ALA A 247 21.41 -8.36 -13.04
N ILE A 248 21.75 -8.48 -11.75
CA ILE A 248 23.10 -8.14 -11.25
C ILE A 248 23.87 -9.31 -10.63
N ARG A 249 23.21 -10.43 -10.34
CA ARG A 249 23.76 -11.64 -9.67
C ARG A 249 24.83 -11.33 -8.60
N SER A 250 24.55 -10.39 -7.71
CA SER A 250 25.54 -9.87 -6.78
C SER A 250 25.29 -10.37 -5.36
N PRO A 251 26.33 -10.80 -4.62
CA PRO A 251 26.18 -11.23 -3.24
C PRO A 251 26.11 -10.03 -2.29
N VAL A 252 25.21 -10.10 -1.31
CA VAL A 252 25.03 -9.13 -0.22
C VAL A 252 24.87 -9.92 1.08
N ASN A 253 25.32 -9.36 2.20
CA ASN A 253 25.11 -9.99 3.50
C ASN A 253 23.63 -9.92 3.90
N ALA A 254 23.07 -11.02 4.41
CA ALA A 254 21.67 -11.13 4.82
C ALA A 254 21.24 -10.02 5.80
N LYS A 255 22.16 -9.52 6.64
CA LYS A 255 21.88 -8.42 7.58
C LYS A 255 21.49 -7.10 6.91
N TYR A 256 21.89 -6.92 5.64
CA TYR A 256 21.57 -5.74 4.84
C TYR A 256 20.28 -5.90 4.04
N LEU A 257 19.58 -7.02 4.16
CA LEU A 257 18.42 -7.34 3.37
C LEU A 257 17.19 -7.44 4.27
N THR A 258 16.12 -6.77 3.86
CA THR A 258 14.81 -6.91 4.48
C THR A 258 13.84 -7.45 3.44
N ILE A 259 12.98 -8.38 3.84
CA ILE A 259 11.91 -8.87 2.97
C ILE A 259 10.93 -7.71 2.75
N VAL A 260 10.52 -7.49 1.49
CA VAL A 260 9.53 -6.46 1.16
C VAL A 260 8.15 -6.95 1.62
N GLU A 261 7.64 -6.42 2.73
CA GLU A 261 6.28 -6.74 3.19
C GLU A 261 5.24 -6.25 2.17
N GLY A 262 4.26 -7.10 1.86
CA GLY A 262 3.33 -6.89 0.73
C GLY A 262 3.75 -7.57 -0.57
N SER A 263 4.99 -8.11 -0.66
CA SER A 263 5.31 -9.23 -1.55
C SER A 263 4.92 -10.56 -0.90
N ALA A 264 3.84 -10.56 -0.12
CA ALA A 264 3.27 -11.77 0.40
C ALA A 264 2.93 -12.65 -0.80
N SER A 265 3.76 -13.67 -1.03
CA SER A 265 3.19 -14.98 -1.26
C SER A 265 2.05 -15.08 -0.25
N PRO A 266 0.80 -15.32 -0.67
CA PRO A 266 -0.26 -15.58 0.29
C PRO A 266 0.32 -16.58 1.28
N GLU A 267 0.08 -16.36 2.58
CA GLU A 267 0.36 -17.38 3.59
C GLU A 267 0.00 -18.71 2.93
N ILE A 268 1.01 -19.53 2.60
CA ILE A 268 0.78 -20.74 1.83
C ILE A 268 0.07 -21.61 2.84
N TRP A 269 -1.25 -21.51 2.83
CA TRP A 269 -2.10 -22.51 3.41
C TRP A 269 -1.86 -23.73 2.54
N GLU A 270 -0.90 -24.55 2.97
CA GLU A 270 -0.72 -25.89 2.44
C GLU A 270 -1.99 -26.65 2.79
N PRO A 271 -2.79 -27.05 1.78
CA PRO A 271 -4.04 -27.72 2.07
C PRO A 271 -3.73 -29.02 2.81
N THR A 272 -4.45 -29.30 3.89
CA THR A 272 -4.28 -30.54 4.66
C THR A 272 -5.56 -31.37 4.64
N VAL A 273 -5.40 -32.70 4.76
CA VAL A 273 -6.56 -33.60 4.91
C VAL A 273 -7.32 -33.22 6.17
N GLY A 274 -8.59 -32.85 6.02
CA GLY A 274 -9.40 -32.35 7.12
C GLY A 274 -9.93 -30.94 6.89
N ASP A 275 -9.23 -30.13 6.11
CA ASP A 275 -9.59 -28.73 5.92
C ASP A 275 -10.93 -28.55 5.22
N ILE A 276 -11.67 -27.51 5.66
CA ILE A 276 -12.88 -27.05 4.98
C ILE A 276 -12.51 -25.95 3.99
N VAL A 277 -12.96 -26.13 2.76
CA VAL A 277 -12.65 -25.28 1.62
C VAL A 277 -13.91 -24.82 0.92
N LEU A 278 -13.85 -23.68 0.26
CA LEU A 278 -14.85 -23.25 -0.70
C LEU A 278 -14.38 -23.66 -2.10
N TYR A 279 -14.98 -24.74 -2.62
CA TYR A 279 -14.70 -25.23 -3.97
C TYR A 279 -15.51 -24.43 -5.00
N HIS A 280 -14.86 -23.89 -6.02
CA HIS A 280 -15.49 -23.07 -7.07
C HIS A 280 -15.32 -23.66 -8.48
N GLY A 281 -14.77 -24.87 -8.60
CA GLY A 281 -14.73 -25.59 -9.87
C GLY A 281 -16.08 -26.18 -10.29
N THR A 282 -16.14 -26.67 -11.53
CA THR A 282 -17.34 -27.24 -12.16
C THR A 282 -17.18 -28.70 -12.56
N VAL A 283 -16.01 -29.30 -12.32
CA VAL A 283 -15.67 -30.68 -12.69
C VAL A 283 -14.82 -31.34 -11.61
N HIS A 284 -15.06 -32.61 -11.30
CA HIS A 284 -14.15 -33.42 -10.49
C HIS A 284 -13.74 -34.68 -11.25
N TYR A 285 -12.73 -35.38 -10.76
CA TYR A 285 -12.13 -36.52 -11.44
C TYR A 285 -12.22 -37.78 -10.58
N SER A 286 -12.33 -38.95 -11.20
CA SER A 286 -12.41 -40.25 -10.52
C SER A 286 -11.08 -40.66 -9.87
N SER A 287 -9.95 -40.17 -10.40
CA SER A 287 -8.60 -40.37 -9.87
C SER A 287 -7.73 -39.12 -10.08
N ALA A 288 -6.60 -39.06 -9.37
CA ALA A 288 -5.68 -37.92 -9.41
C ALA A 288 -5.05 -37.65 -10.79
N ASP A 289 -5.13 -38.60 -11.73
CA ASP A 289 -4.50 -38.50 -13.06
C ASP A 289 -5.49 -38.72 -14.23
N GLU A 290 -6.78 -38.84 -13.94
CA GLU A 290 -7.85 -39.08 -14.94
C GLU A 290 -7.87 -37.97 -16.01
N LYS A 291 -8.25 -38.32 -17.24
CA LYS A 291 -8.36 -37.34 -18.34
C LYS A 291 -9.74 -36.72 -18.46
N THR A 292 -10.76 -37.49 -18.07
CA THR A 292 -12.16 -37.11 -18.26
C THR A 292 -12.77 -36.65 -16.95
N GLY A 293 -13.21 -35.39 -16.91
CA GLY A 293 -13.90 -34.82 -15.75
C GLY A 293 -15.38 -35.19 -15.71
N ILE A 294 -15.91 -35.32 -14.49
CA ILE A 294 -17.33 -35.51 -14.18
C ILE A 294 -17.91 -34.15 -13.74
N PRO A 295 -18.95 -33.64 -14.41
CA PRO A 295 -19.56 -32.37 -14.05
C PRO A 295 -20.09 -32.35 -12.60
N CYS A 296 -19.85 -31.25 -11.89
CA CYS A 296 -20.34 -31.04 -10.54
C CYS A 296 -20.59 -29.55 -10.22
N LYS A 297 -21.25 -29.28 -9.08
CA LYS A 297 -21.51 -27.93 -8.58
C LYS A 297 -20.54 -27.59 -7.45
N GLY A 298 -19.97 -26.38 -7.52
CA GLY A 298 -19.15 -25.78 -6.48
C GLY A 298 -19.91 -25.49 -5.18
N GLY A 299 -19.16 -25.31 -4.10
CA GLY A 299 -19.62 -24.91 -2.77
C GLY A 299 -18.75 -25.51 -1.65
N PRO A 300 -19.16 -25.38 -0.38
CA PRO A 300 -18.39 -25.86 0.76
C PRO A 300 -18.10 -27.36 0.69
N ALA A 301 -16.83 -27.73 0.82
CA ALA A 301 -16.33 -29.10 0.74
C ALA A 301 -15.18 -29.33 1.74
N LYS A 302 -14.85 -30.59 1.98
CA LYS A 302 -13.75 -31.02 2.85
C LYS A 302 -12.67 -31.71 2.03
N ILE A 303 -11.41 -31.39 2.29
CA ILE A 303 -10.27 -32.16 1.76
C ILE A 303 -10.21 -33.48 2.50
N THR A 304 -10.26 -34.57 1.74
CA THR A 304 -10.30 -35.93 2.28
C THR A 304 -9.08 -36.75 1.91
N GLN A 305 -8.40 -36.42 0.80
CA GLN A 305 -7.11 -37.00 0.42
C GLN A 305 -6.28 -35.96 -0.33
N ILE A 306 -4.97 -36.15 -0.29
CA ILE A 306 -3.99 -35.39 -1.06
C ILE A 306 -3.02 -36.40 -1.65
N TYR A 307 -2.77 -36.31 -2.96
CA TYR A 307 -1.90 -37.25 -3.66
C TYR A 307 -0.96 -36.50 -4.58
N ARG A 308 0.34 -36.62 -4.27
CA ARG A 308 1.48 -36.05 -5.01
C ARG A 308 1.19 -34.67 -5.63
N PRO A 309 1.05 -33.60 -4.82
CA PRO A 309 0.69 -32.25 -5.27
C PRO A 309 1.53 -31.69 -6.42
N GLU A 310 2.76 -32.16 -6.57
CA GLU A 310 3.70 -31.71 -7.61
C GLU A 310 3.76 -32.64 -8.83
N GLU A 311 3.16 -33.84 -8.77
CA GLU A 311 3.23 -34.85 -9.84
C GLU A 311 1.87 -35.16 -10.48
N SER A 312 0.81 -35.16 -9.68
CA SER A 312 -0.51 -35.55 -10.12
C SER A 312 -1.28 -34.39 -10.74
N ARG A 313 -2.12 -34.71 -11.72
CA ARG A 313 -2.90 -33.70 -12.45
C ARG A 313 -3.93 -33.00 -11.57
N HIS A 314 -4.59 -33.78 -10.71
CA HIS A 314 -5.70 -33.37 -9.85
C HIS A 314 -5.39 -33.79 -8.40
N PRO A 315 -4.50 -33.08 -7.67
CA PRO A 315 -3.87 -33.65 -6.49
C PRO A 315 -4.73 -33.67 -5.21
N TYR A 316 -5.92 -33.05 -5.22
CA TYR A 316 -6.76 -32.91 -4.01
C TYR A 316 -8.09 -33.63 -4.18
N HIS A 317 -8.47 -34.50 -3.24
CA HIS A 317 -9.79 -35.13 -3.24
C HIS A 317 -10.75 -34.38 -2.31
N LEU A 318 -11.83 -33.84 -2.88
CA LEU A 318 -12.86 -33.11 -2.15
C LEU A 318 -14.16 -33.91 -2.05
N ILE A 319 -14.79 -33.82 -0.87
CA ILE A 319 -16.17 -34.29 -0.67
C ILE A 319 -17.00 -33.12 -0.15
N ARG A 320 -18.13 -32.83 -0.80
CA ARG A 320 -19.11 -31.82 -0.35
C ARG A 320 -19.46 -31.96 1.14
N LEU A 321 -19.75 -30.84 1.80
CA LEU A 321 -20.33 -30.87 3.14
C LEU A 321 -21.80 -31.33 3.12
N SER A 322 -22.22 -32.03 4.18
CA SER A 322 -23.63 -32.42 4.35
C SER A 322 -24.52 -31.18 4.46
N GLY A 323 -25.65 -31.15 3.75
CA GLY A 323 -26.54 -29.98 3.69
C GLY A 323 -26.13 -28.88 2.69
N SER A 324 -24.96 -28.98 2.05
CA SER A 324 -24.54 -28.07 0.98
C SER A 324 -25.21 -28.42 -0.36
N ALA A 325 -25.46 -27.41 -1.20
CA ALA A 325 -25.90 -27.58 -2.58
C ALA A 325 -24.79 -28.03 -3.55
N ALA A 326 -23.53 -28.08 -3.07
CA ALA A 326 -22.39 -28.58 -3.83
C ALA A 326 -22.55 -30.06 -4.16
N THR A 327 -22.00 -30.49 -5.30
CA THR A 327 -22.02 -31.91 -5.73
C THR A 327 -20.63 -32.48 -6.00
N VAL A 328 -19.57 -31.79 -5.57
CA VAL A 328 -18.19 -32.28 -5.68
C VAL A 328 -17.98 -33.55 -4.85
N TYR A 329 -17.45 -34.59 -5.51
CA TYR A 329 -17.05 -35.86 -4.93
C TYR A 329 -15.96 -36.45 -5.82
N GLY A 330 -14.72 -36.06 -5.62
CA GLY A 330 -13.63 -36.52 -6.49
C GLY A 330 -12.37 -35.66 -6.38
N TRP A 331 -11.40 -35.99 -7.22
CA TRP A 331 -10.14 -35.28 -7.36
C TRP A 331 -10.35 -33.95 -8.10
N VAL A 332 -9.62 -32.90 -7.72
CA VAL A 332 -9.71 -31.56 -8.30
C VAL A 332 -8.34 -30.89 -8.37
N ASP A 333 -8.26 -29.82 -9.17
CA ASP A 333 -7.06 -29.01 -9.33
C ASP A 333 -6.84 -28.08 -8.15
N ALA A 334 -5.57 -27.75 -7.87
CA ALA A 334 -5.15 -26.90 -6.77
C ALA A 334 -5.78 -25.49 -6.80
N ASP A 335 -6.07 -24.97 -7.99
CA ASP A 335 -6.59 -23.62 -8.23
C ASP A 335 -8.12 -23.55 -8.26
N THR A 336 -8.81 -24.64 -7.92
CA THR A 336 -10.28 -24.72 -7.98
C THR A 336 -10.96 -24.56 -6.61
N PHE A 337 -10.20 -24.31 -5.55
CA PHE A 337 -10.73 -24.08 -4.22
C PHE A 337 -9.86 -23.11 -3.41
N ILE A 338 -10.48 -22.49 -2.40
CA ILE A 338 -9.80 -21.64 -1.42
C ILE A 338 -10.13 -22.08 0.01
N LYS A 339 -9.28 -21.74 0.98
CA LYS A 339 -9.59 -21.94 2.41
C LYS A 339 -10.92 -21.24 2.73
N SER A 340 -11.86 -21.98 3.34
CA SER A 340 -13.20 -21.47 3.68
C SER A 340 -13.19 -20.52 4.86
#